data_AF-A0A3C2BVD3-F1
#
_entry.id   AF-A0A3C2BVD3-F1
#
_cell.length_a   1.000
_cell.length_b   1.000
_cell.length_c   1.000
_cell.angle_alpha   90.00
_cell.angle_beta   90.00
_cell.angle_gamma   90.00
#
_symmetry.space_group_name_H-M   'P 1'
#
loop_
_entity.id
_entity.type
_entity.pdbx_description
1 polymer ?
#
loop_
_entity_poly.entity_id
_entity_poly.type
_entity_poly.pdbx_seq_one_letter_code
_entity_poly.pdbx_strand_id
1 'polypeptide(L)' 'MRIVIADPNLMPQRATLESALPAGALTSWHDSWNEHSVLTDLKDADVYVGPRFTEAMGAQARNLRLVHVAGA' A
#
# COMPACT_ATOMS: atom_id res chain seq x y z
N MET A 1 3.50 8.48 -8.51
CA MET A 1 3.61 7.09 -8.02
C MET A 1 2.54 6.88 -6.96
N ARG A 2 1.67 5.88 -7.11
CA ARG A 2 0.60 5.55 -6.17
C ARG A 2 1.05 4.43 -5.23
N ILE A 3 0.99 4.69 -3.93
CA ILE A 3 1.45 3.79 -2.87
C ILE A 3 0.26 3.44 -2.01
N VAL A 4 -0.06 2.16 -1.91
CA VAL A 4 -1.09 1.64 -0.99
C VAL A 4 -0.39 1.11 0.25
N ILE A 5 -0.79 1.62 1.42
CA ILE A 5 -0.20 1.29 2.71
C ILE A 5 -1.31 0.70 3.57
N ALA A 6 -1.26 -0.61 3.76
CA ALA A 6 -2.27 -1.42 4.44
C ALA A 6 -1.73 -2.14 5.68
N ASP A 7 -0.58 -1.70 6.20
CA ASP A 7 -0.07 -2.11 7.52
C ASP A 7 -0.42 -1.05 8.59
N PRO A 8 -1.35 -1.36 9.52
CA PRO A 8 -1.70 -0.47 10.62
C PRO A 8 -0.52 -0.09 11.51
N ASN A 9 0.53 -0.91 11.59
CA ASN A 9 1.71 -0.62 12.40
C ASN A 9 2.51 0.58 11.89
N LEU A 10 2.30 0.98 10.63
CA LEU A 10 2.95 2.15 10.04
C LEU A 10 2.18 3.46 10.29
N MET A 11 0.94 3.40 10.78
CA MET A 11 0.12 4.59 11.05
C MET A 11 0.81 5.63 11.95
N PRO A 12 1.51 5.26 13.05
CA PRO A 12 2.23 6.23 13.87
C PRO A 12 3.36 6.95 13.12
N GLN A 13 3.86 6.36 12.04
CA GLN A 13 4.96 6.90 11.23
C GLN A 13 4.48 7.60 9.95
N ARG A 14 3.16 7.81 9.79
CA ARG A 14 2.58 8.35 8.56
C ARG A 14 3.25 9.64 8.09
N ALA A 15 3.37 10.64 8.96
CA ALA A 15 3.97 11.92 8.60
C ALA A 15 5.45 11.77 8.19
N THR A 16 6.21 10.97 8.94
CA THR A 16 7.61 10.67 8.63
C THR A 16 7.73 10.01 7.26
N LEU A 17 6.92 8.98 6.98
CA LEU A 17 6.90 8.27 5.71
C LEU A 17 6.56 9.23 4.57
N GLU A 18 5.45 9.96 4.68
CA GLU A 18 5.01 10.91 3.64
C GLU A 18 6.06 12.00 3.36
N SER A 19 6.77 12.49 4.38
CA SER A 19 7.84 13.49 4.21
C SER A 19 9.09 12.97 3.49
N ALA A 20 9.33 11.67 3.52
CA ALA A 20 10.46 11.02 2.87
C ALA A 20 10.16 10.58 1.43
N LEU A 21 8.90 10.68 0.98
CA LEU A 21 8.51 10.29 -0.36
C LEU A 21 8.95 11.30 -1.42
N PRO A 22 9.22 10.84 -2.65
CA PRO A 22 9.48 11.74 -3.76
C PRO A 22 8.27 12.63 -4.06
N ALA A 23 8.52 13.83 -4.58
CA ALA A 23 7.47 14.77 -4.97
C ALA A 23 6.48 14.11 -5.95
N GLY A 24 5.18 14.35 -5.74
CA GLY A 24 4.11 13.78 -6.56
C GLY A 24 3.80 12.30 -6.27
N ALA A 25 4.38 11.71 -5.22
CA ALA A 25 3.87 10.46 -4.67
C ALA A 25 2.48 10.68 -4.04
N LEU A 26 1.58 9.72 -4.22
CA LEU A 26 0.25 9.70 -3.64
C LEU A 26 0.13 8.47 -2.76
N THR A 27 -0.25 8.65 -1.50
CA THR A 27 -0.42 7.56 -0.53
C THR A 27 -1.90 7.31 -0.25
N SER A 28 -2.33 6.04 -0.35
CA SER A 28 -3.59 5.57 0.24
C SER A 28 -3.27 4.79 1.51
N TRP A 29 -3.87 5.18 2.62
CA TRP A 29 -3.64 4.57 3.93
C TRP A 29 -4.88 3.81 4.37
N HIS A 30 -4.70 2.56 4.80
CA HIS A 30 -5.71 1.76 5.46
C HIS A 30 -5.28 1.52 6.92
N ASP A 31 -6.06 2.07 7.86
CA ASP A 31 -5.82 1.96 9.31
C ASP A 31 -6.20 0.59 9.89
N SER A 32 -6.93 -0.20 9.12
CA SER A 32 -7.46 -1.50 9.47
C SER A 32 -7.57 -2.37 8.21
N TRP A 33 -7.55 -3.69 8.39
CA TRP A 33 -7.63 -4.60 7.25
C TRP A 33 -9.06 -4.62 6.68
N ASN A 34 -9.22 -4.06 5.48
CA ASN A 34 -10.40 -4.22 4.64
C ASN A 34 -9.96 -4.60 3.23
N GLU A 35 -10.09 -5.88 2.89
CA GLU A 35 -9.63 -6.42 1.61
C GLU A 35 -10.32 -5.77 0.42
N HIS A 36 -11.60 -5.42 0.51
CA HIS A 36 -12.32 -4.78 -0.61
C HIS A 36 -11.78 -3.37 -0.92
N SER A 37 -11.52 -2.58 0.13
CA SER A 37 -10.92 -1.26 -0.01
C SER A 37 -9.49 -1.35 -0.56
N VAL A 38 -8.68 -2.28 -0.02
CA VAL A 38 -7.30 -2.50 -0.49
C VAL A 38 -7.29 -2.93 -1.96
N LEU A 39 -8.15 -3.87 -2.36
CA LEU A 39 -8.26 -4.31 -3.76
C LEU A 39 -8.69 -3.19 -4.70
N THR A 40 -9.53 -2.27 -4.22
CA THR A 40 -9.96 -1.11 -5.02
C THR A 40 -8.78 -0.18 -5.28
N ASP A 41 -8.00 0.14 -4.26
CA ASP A 41 -6.85 1.03 -4.39
C ASP A 41 -5.66 0.39 -5.12
N LEU A 42 -5.53 -0.94 -5.05
CA LEU A 42 -4.49 -1.70 -5.75
C LEU A 42 -4.58 -1.63 -7.27
N LYS A 43 -5.77 -1.37 -7.84
CA LYS A 43 -5.97 -1.34 -9.31
C LYS A 43 -5.00 -0.41 -10.03
N ASP A 44 -4.73 0.74 -9.41
CA ASP A 44 -3.87 1.79 -9.96
C ASP A 44 -2.57 1.96 -9.16
N ALA A 45 -2.27 1.06 -8.22
CA ALA A 45 -1.11 1.16 -7.36
C ALA A 45 0.19 0.77 -8.09
N ASP A 46 1.25 1.54 -7.84
CA ASP A 46 2.62 1.20 -8.25
C ASP A 46 3.35 0.41 -7.16
N VAL A 47 3.03 0.69 -5.89
CA VAL A 47 3.67 0.12 -4.70
C VAL A 47 2.61 -0.31 -3.70
N TYR A 48 2.79 -1.50 -3.11
CA TYR A 48 1.99 -1.98 -2.00
C TYR A 48 2.88 -2.23 -0.79
N VAL A 49 2.46 -1.72 0.37
CA VAL A 49 3.08 -1.94 1.67
C VAL A 49 2.03 -2.55 2.59
N GLY A 50 2.25 -3.75 3.11
CA GLY A 50 1.23 -4.39 3.95
C GLY A 50 1.68 -5.71 4.58
N PRO A 51 0.83 -6.32 5.42
CA PRO A 51 1.20 -7.52 6.17
C PRO A 51 1.12 -8.81 5.35
N ARG A 52 0.45 -8.81 4.20
CA ARG A 52 0.27 -9.98 3.33
C ARG A 52 -0.03 -9.58 1.89
N PHE A 53 0.25 -10.47 0.95
CA PHE A 53 -0.11 -10.29 -0.47
C PHE A 53 -0.74 -11.58 -1.00
N THR A 54 -2.02 -11.52 -1.39
CA THR A 54 -2.82 -12.69 -1.81
C THR A 54 -2.91 -12.81 -3.33
N GLU A 55 -3.36 -13.96 -3.83
CA GLU A 55 -3.63 -14.16 -5.26
C GLU A 55 -4.65 -13.15 -5.81
N ALA A 56 -5.73 -12.88 -5.05
CA ALA A 56 -6.75 -11.91 -5.42
C ALA A 56 -6.17 -10.49 -5.58
N MET A 57 -5.21 -10.12 -4.73
CA MET A 57 -4.49 -8.85 -4.84
C MET A 57 -3.63 -8.82 -6.10
N GLY A 58 -2.87 -9.88 -6.38
CA GLY A 58 -2.09 -10.01 -7.61
C GLY A 58 -2.93 -9.91 -8.88
N ALA A 59 -4.15 -10.46 -8.87
CA ALA A 59 -5.06 -10.38 -10.01
C ALA A 59 -5.60 -8.96 -10.30
N GLN A 60 -5.66 -8.09 -9.28
CA GLN A 60 -6.13 -6.69 -9.42
C GLN A 60 -5.00 -5.69 -9.68
N ALA A 61 -3.79 -5.96 -9.19
CA ALA A 61 -2.71 -4.98 -9.12
C ALA A 61 -1.90 -4.89 -10.44
N ARG A 62 -2.54 -4.40 -11.51
CA ARG A 62 -1.99 -4.42 -12.88
C ARG A 62 -0.73 -3.58 -13.07
N ASN A 63 -0.60 -2.51 -12.31
CA ASN A 63 0.52 -1.55 -12.40
C ASN A 63 1.57 -1.78 -11.31
N LEU A 64 1.40 -2.81 -10.48
CA LEU A 64 2.23 -2.99 -9.30
C LEU A 64 3.65 -3.39 -9.69
N ARG A 65 4.63 -2.66 -9.17
CA ARG A 65 6.06 -2.85 -9.47
C ARG A 65 6.88 -3.19 -8.23
N LEU A 66 6.31 -2.98 -7.04
CA LEU A 66 6.95 -3.30 -5.77
C LEU A 66 5.91 -3.74 -4.73
N VAL A 67 6.20 -4.85 -4.06
CA VAL A 67 5.48 -5.34 -2.88
C VAL A 67 6.47 -5.32 -1.72
N HIS A 68 6.19 -4.52 -0.70
CA HIS A 68 6.91 -4.55 0.56
C HIS A 68 6.01 -5.18 1.62
N VAL A 69 6.24 -6.46 1.89
CA VAL A 69 5.55 -7.12 3.00
C VAL A 69 6.27 -6.74 4.28
N ALA A 70 5.62 -5.94 5.13
CA ALA A 70 6.14 -5.56 6.44
C ALA A 70 5.92 -6.76 7.40
N GLY A 71 6.82 -7.72 7.34
CA GLY A 71 6.82 -8.91 8.18
C GLY A 71 8.21 -9.55 8.14
N ALA A 72 8.78 -9.80 9.31
CA ALA A 72 10.02 -10.56 9.47
C ALA A 72 9.73 -12.06 9.43
#